data_AF-A0A0G0N9M6-F1
#
_entry.id   AF-A0A0G0N9M6-F1
#
_cell.length_a   1.000
_cell.length_b   1.000
_cell.length_c   1.000
_cell.angle_alpha   90.00
_cell.angle_beta   90.00
_cell.angle_gamma   90.00
#
_symmetry.space_group_name_H-M   'P 1'
#
loop_
_entity.id
_entity.type
_entity.pdbx_description
1 polymer ?
#
loop_
_entity_poly.entity_id
_entity_poly.type
_entity_poly.pdbx_seq_one_letter_code
_entity_poly.pdbx_strand_id
1 'polypeptide(L)'
;ANYSASGNYVQTSEPLESLITQGLFGNVGSLANDSFRKFNRQSLEGIVFKAGTEESVVHEKRIGKGYLVVTGSFLYTNFLLQTDTDNLRYYLNLFALGCGNALGPKAKVLDVPSFKQGLWQYDDSIPSWEGETYDDGDKQKLFCDINNNGASIAECGCALTSATMIMRYNEVDKLGSGTEITPKTVNDYFKNWSVWTGEYYKSYGFVNGDINWQAVSNLTSDSNVVFSNQPKLDQPKRENYSLDKIKQYIDNGTPVIQQVTGKFGLHWVLIKGYDPDTNRLIINDPVRPDKLGEYSYLDELYSPVAARSMITYVVTQSDFRSYQFVSPSSAHILVTDQNGKKTGYDLLTGSIVEEIPNSQYIFEGFYGDATSIEDIAPSETGMYFLTLQLPQDGKYQLQVIGNDNPDPVSIYSSDQQGNLVSDFFTPQNGTNYEVLYDQQTAGEVINISIDAQIDIVPFVKTNIVIPHKWFSIPVAILTTDSFDVTKVDKASLTFGKTGDEDSFISCSNKLLDVNRDKEKDLICFFSGDKAGLAIEDVQATLKGSYDAGVTFGATDSVRILKPWHLF
;
A
#
# COMPACT_ATOMS: atom_id res chain seq x y z
N ALA A 1 -16.86 46.20 -12.44
CA ALA A 1 -17.36 45.45 -13.60
C ALA A 1 -17.86 44.10 -13.09
N ASN A 2 -19.00 43.63 -13.58
CA ASN A 2 -19.58 42.35 -13.19
C ASN A 2 -18.64 41.20 -13.56
N TYR A 3 -18.08 40.53 -12.56
CA TYR A 3 -17.59 39.16 -12.66
C TYR A 3 -18.07 38.42 -11.41
N SER A 4 -18.96 37.45 -11.63
CA SER A 4 -19.26 36.42 -10.66
C SER A 4 -18.00 35.58 -10.47
N ALA A 5 -17.34 35.69 -9.32
CA ALA A 5 -16.43 34.66 -8.88
C ALA A 5 -17.29 33.46 -8.47
N SER A 6 -17.66 32.63 -9.45
CA SER A 6 -18.10 31.26 -9.19
C SER A 6 -16.87 30.50 -8.69
N GLY A 7 -16.76 30.35 -7.38
CA GLY A 7 -15.62 29.67 -6.77
C GLY A 7 -15.63 29.69 -5.25
N ASN A 8 -16.68 29.14 -4.62
CA ASN A 8 -16.84 29.11 -3.16
C ASN A 8 -15.95 28.07 -2.44
N TYR A 9 -14.79 27.68 -3.00
CA TYR A 9 -14.01 26.55 -2.48
C TYR A 9 -12.50 26.82 -2.59
N VAL A 10 -11.74 26.41 -1.56
CA VAL A 10 -10.29 26.65 -1.45
C VAL A 10 -9.56 25.31 -1.39
N GLN A 11 -8.57 25.13 -2.26
CA GLN A 11 -7.56 24.07 -2.12
C GLN A 11 -6.36 24.66 -1.38
N THR A 12 -5.99 24.08 -0.24
CA THR A 12 -4.74 24.43 0.45
C THR A 12 -3.60 23.65 -0.21
N SER A 13 -2.82 24.29 -1.07
CA SER A 13 -1.48 23.80 -1.41
C SER A 13 -0.48 24.50 -0.50
N GLU A 14 0.54 23.78 -0.01
CA GLU A 14 1.72 24.47 0.52
C GLU A 14 2.23 25.46 -0.54
N PRO A 15 2.65 26.68 -0.14
CA PRO A 15 3.24 27.62 -1.10
C PRO A 15 4.48 26.98 -1.73
N LEU A 16 4.55 26.98 -3.07
CA LEU A 16 5.70 26.60 -3.89
C LEU A 16 6.91 27.44 -3.47
N GLU A 17 7.67 26.96 -2.48
CA GLU A 17 8.71 27.69 -1.77
C GLU A 17 8.20 29.04 -1.24
N SER A 18 8.29 29.28 0.07
CA SER A 18 8.38 30.67 0.51
C SER A 18 9.64 31.22 -0.15
N LEU A 19 9.51 31.98 -1.24
CA LEU A 19 10.60 32.77 -1.78
C LEU A 19 11.24 33.45 -0.58
N ILE A 20 12.53 33.17 -0.36
CA ILE A 20 13.34 33.86 0.63
C ILE A 20 13.42 35.30 0.12
N THR A 21 12.38 36.08 0.39
CA THR A 21 12.42 37.51 0.16
C THR A 21 13.28 38.04 1.29
N GLN A 22 14.40 38.67 0.93
CA GLN A 22 15.15 39.54 1.84
C GLN A 22 14.34 40.82 2.09
N GLY A 23 13.10 40.67 2.52
CA GLY A 23 12.26 41.76 2.98
C GLY A 23 12.78 42.30 4.31
N LEU A 24 12.46 43.57 4.58
CA LEU A 24 12.90 44.38 5.73
C LEU A 24 12.64 43.78 7.13
N PHE A 25 12.07 42.57 7.25
CA PHE A 25 11.59 41.98 8.50
C PHE A 25 12.32 40.70 8.96
N GLY A 26 13.23 40.13 8.16
CA GLY A 26 14.04 38.96 8.55
C GLY A 26 13.27 37.64 8.69
N ASN A 27 13.92 36.60 9.22
CA ASN A 27 13.33 35.27 9.42
C ASN A 27 12.17 35.32 10.43
N VAL A 28 10.97 34.94 9.98
CA VAL A 28 9.80 34.77 10.84
C VAL A 28 9.73 33.30 11.27
N GLY A 29 9.98 33.02 12.55
CA GLY A 29 9.78 31.68 13.13
C GLY A 29 8.30 31.40 13.38
N SER A 30 7.98 30.18 13.81
CA SER A 30 6.62 29.76 14.18
C SER A 30 6.02 30.71 15.22
N LEU A 31 4.85 31.31 14.92
CA LEU A 31 4.19 32.25 15.82
C LEU A 31 3.44 31.48 16.92
N ALA A 32 3.88 31.61 18.17
CA ALA A 32 3.14 31.12 19.33
C ALA A 32 1.98 32.08 19.64
N ASN A 33 0.75 31.57 19.66
CA ASN A 33 -0.43 32.34 20.07
C ASN A 33 -0.50 32.43 21.60
N ASP A 34 -0.41 33.65 22.15
CA ASP A 34 -0.78 33.95 23.54
C ASP A 34 -2.29 34.21 23.62
N SER A 35 -2.82 34.23 24.84
CA SER A 35 -4.19 34.60 25.18
C SER A 35 -4.66 35.90 24.50
N PHE A 36 -5.87 35.88 23.94
CA PHE A 36 -6.43 37.01 23.18
C PHE A 36 -6.51 38.29 24.01
N ARG A 37 -5.83 39.33 23.55
CA ARG A 37 -5.92 40.68 24.14
C ARG A 37 -6.89 41.53 23.34
N LYS A 38 -8.00 41.94 23.97
CA LYS A 38 -8.97 42.84 23.34
C LYS A 38 -8.39 44.26 23.23
N PHE A 39 -8.24 44.77 22.00
CA PHE A 39 -7.85 46.17 21.76
C PHE A 39 -9.12 47.02 21.58
N ASN A 40 -9.15 48.20 22.21
CA ASN A 40 -10.17 49.22 21.95
C ASN A 40 -9.67 50.14 20.82
N ARG A 41 -10.56 50.69 19.98
CA ARG A 41 -10.23 51.66 18.91
C ARG A 41 -9.43 52.86 19.43
N GLN A 42 -9.64 53.27 20.68
CA GLN A 42 -8.87 54.32 21.35
C GLN A 42 -7.41 53.95 21.65
N SER A 43 -7.04 52.68 21.51
CA SER A 43 -5.71 52.16 21.83
C SER A 43 -4.83 51.90 20.61
N LEU A 44 -5.31 52.29 19.42
CA LEU A 44 -4.68 52.16 18.11
C LEU A 44 -4.55 53.55 17.47
N GLU A 45 -3.52 53.77 16.65
CA GLU A 45 -3.26 55.03 15.94
C GLU A 45 -3.75 54.95 14.50
N GLY A 46 -4.55 55.92 14.04
CA GLY A 46 -5.02 55.96 12.65
C GLY A 46 -3.91 56.42 11.71
N ILE A 47 -3.57 55.60 10.71
CA ILE A 47 -2.43 55.89 9.78
C ILE A 47 -2.85 56.13 8.34
N VAL A 48 -4.04 55.66 7.94
CA VAL A 48 -4.61 55.95 6.62
C VAL A 48 -6.01 56.47 6.82
N PHE A 49 -6.31 57.61 6.20
CA PHE A 49 -7.58 58.32 6.32
C PHE A 49 -8.33 58.27 4.99
N LYS A 50 -9.66 58.16 5.06
CA LYS A 50 -10.52 58.26 3.89
C LYS A 50 -10.44 59.69 3.35
N ALA A 51 -10.19 59.82 2.04
CA ALA A 51 -10.00 61.11 1.38
C ALA A 51 -11.16 62.07 1.66
N GLY A 52 -10.82 63.27 2.15
CA GLY A 52 -11.80 64.30 2.50
C GLY A 52 -12.51 64.12 3.85
N THR A 53 -12.05 63.20 4.71
CA THR A 53 -12.62 62.96 6.05
C THR A 53 -11.51 62.77 7.09
N GLU A 54 -11.85 62.94 8.37
CA GLU A 54 -10.98 62.57 9.52
C GLU A 54 -11.13 61.08 9.91
N GLU A 55 -11.83 60.28 9.10
CA GLU A 55 -12.09 58.88 9.39
C GLU A 55 -10.88 58.02 8.99
N SER A 56 -10.20 57.44 9.98
CA SER A 56 -9.13 56.47 9.76
C SER A 56 -9.70 55.11 9.33
N VAL A 57 -9.23 54.62 8.18
CA VAL A 57 -9.57 53.31 7.61
C VAL A 57 -8.57 52.23 8.01
N VAL A 58 -7.30 52.60 8.23
CA VAL A 58 -6.25 51.72 8.73
C VAL A 58 -5.75 52.26 10.06
N HIS A 59 -5.69 51.38 11.06
CA HIS A 59 -5.16 51.69 12.39
C HIS A 59 -3.95 50.79 12.65
N GLU A 60 -2.93 51.32 13.31
CA GLU A 60 -1.75 50.56 13.73
C GLU A 60 -1.52 50.64 15.23
N LYS A 61 -0.79 49.65 15.77
CA LYS A 61 -0.20 49.73 17.10
C LYS A 61 1.09 48.94 17.14
N ARG A 62 2.13 49.55 17.70
CA ARG A 62 3.36 48.84 17.99
C ARG A 62 3.17 47.81 19.10
N ILE A 63 3.55 46.56 18.85
CA ILE A 63 3.53 45.47 19.83
C ILE A 63 4.93 44.84 19.87
N GLY A 64 5.65 45.04 20.98
CA GLY A 64 7.03 44.61 21.11
C GLY A 64 7.93 45.26 20.04
N LYS A 65 8.60 44.45 19.22
CA LYS A 65 9.41 44.91 18.07
C LYS A 65 8.62 45.02 16.75
N GLY A 66 7.37 44.54 16.71
CA GLY A 66 6.52 44.54 15.51
C GLY A 66 5.37 45.54 15.57
N TYR A 67 4.54 45.55 14.52
CA TYR A 67 3.34 46.38 14.40
C TYR A 67 2.12 45.50 14.12
N LEU A 68 1.02 45.76 14.80
CA LEU A 68 -0.31 45.25 14.49
C LEU A 68 -1.02 46.29 13.63
N VAL A 69 -1.47 45.91 12.43
CA VAL A 69 -2.24 46.78 11.54
C VAL A 69 -3.63 46.18 11.36
N VAL A 70 -4.67 46.99 11.57
CA VAL A 70 -6.08 46.58 11.54
C VAL A 70 -6.90 47.59 10.75
N THR A 71 -7.66 47.08 9.78
CA THR A 71 -8.63 47.87 9.01
C THR A 71 -10.04 47.71 9.57
N GLY A 72 -10.81 48.80 9.59
CA GLY A 72 -12.24 48.78 9.94
C GLY A 72 -13.16 48.77 8.72
N SER A 73 -12.60 48.71 7.51
CA SER A 73 -13.32 48.78 6.24
C SER A 73 -12.84 47.68 5.28
N PHE A 74 -13.64 47.36 4.26
CA PHE A 74 -13.25 46.44 3.20
C PHE A 74 -11.92 46.88 2.58
N LEU A 75 -10.91 46.02 2.63
CA LEU A 75 -9.69 46.20 1.88
C LEU A 75 -9.99 45.88 0.41
N TYR A 76 -10.01 46.91 -0.44
CA TYR A 76 -10.04 46.72 -1.88
C TYR A 76 -8.67 46.26 -2.34
N THR A 77 -8.54 45.01 -2.77
CA THR A 77 -7.34 44.54 -3.47
C THR A 77 -7.23 45.30 -4.79
N ASN A 78 -6.15 46.04 -5.00
CA ASN A 78 -5.89 46.72 -6.28
C ASN A 78 -5.70 45.68 -7.40
N PHE A 79 -5.99 46.03 -8.65
CA PHE A 79 -5.77 45.21 -9.85
C PHE A 79 -4.35 44.62 -9.92
N LEU A 80 -3.35 45.32 -9.37
CA LEU A 80 -1.96 44.85 -9.28
C LEU A 80 -1.77 43.62 -8.37
N LEU A 81 -2.58 43.49 -7.31
CA LEU A 81 -2.64 42.29 -6.47
C LEU A 81 -3.40 41.15 -7.15
N GLN A 82 -4.25 41.45 -8.14
CA GLN A 82 -5.03 40.44 -8.88
C GLN A 82 -4.24 39.84 -10.06
N THR A 83 -3.24 40.55 -10.58
CA THR A 83 -2.35 40.06 -11.64
C THR A 83 -1.19 39.21 -11.12
N ASP A 84 -0.99 39.19 -9.79
CA ASP A 84 0.07 38.45 -9.13
C ASP A 84 -0.57 37.45 -8.14
N THR A 85 -0.74 36.22 -8.62
CA THR A 85 -1.40 35.14 -7.88
C THR A 85 -0.70 34.79 -6.57
N ASP A 86 0.61 35.00 -6.46
CA ASP A 86 1.36 34.67 -5.25
C ASP A 86 1.14 35.73 -4.17
N ASN A 87 1.14 37.01 -4.56
CA ASN A 87 0.80 38.09 -3.65
C ASN A 87 -0.68 38.04 -3.20
N LEU A 88 -1.59 37.61 -4.07
CA LEU A 88 -2.98 37.37 -3.68
C LEU A 88 -3.10 36.22 -2.68
N ARG A 89 -2.44 35.09 -2.92
CA ARG A 89 -2.41 33.93 -2.01
C ARG A 89 -1.80 34.29 -0.67
N TYR A 90 -0.67 35.01 -0.67
CA TYR A 90 -0.02 35.50 0.56
C TYR A 90 -0.95 36.42 1.36
N TYR A 91 -1.63 37.34 0.69
CA TYR A 91 -2.60 38.23 1.31
C TYR A 91 -3.82 37.48 1.90
N LEU A 92 -4.37 36.50 1.17
CA LEU A 92 -5.48 35.67 1.63
C LEU A 92 -5.07 34.79 2.83
N ASN A 93 -3.85 34.26 2.83
CA ASN A 93 -3.29 33.51 3.96
C ASN A 93 -3.14 34.40 5.21
N LEU A 94 -2.59 35.61 5.06
CA LEU A 94 -2.52 36.60 6.15
C LEU A 94 -3.90 37.00 6.69
N PHE A 95 -4.89 37.11 5.81
CA PHE A 95 -6.26 37.45 6.19
C PHE A 95 -6.95 36.30 6.93
N ALA A 96 -6.79 35.06 6.43
CA ALA A 96 -7.28 33.85 7.09
C ALA A 96 -6.67 33.66 8.49
N LEU A 97 -5.37 33.98 8.65
CA LEU A 97 -4.68 33.99 9.94
C LEU A 97 -5.24 35.04 10.93
N GLY A 98 -5.74 36.18 10.42
CA GLY A 98 -6.34 37.24 11.24
C GLY A 98 -7.81 36.98 11.63
N CYS A 99 -8.53 36.19 10.85
CA CYS A 99 -9.89 35.75 11.12
C CYS A 99 -9.88 34.51 12.01
N GLY A 100 -9.55 34.66 13.29
CA GLY A 100 -9.70 33.60 14.28
C GLY A 100 -11.10 32.96 14.20
N ASN A 101 -11.14 31.63 14.08
CA ASN A 101 -12.30 30.74 13.97
C ASN A 101 -13.67 31.44 14.07
N ALA A 102 -14.18 31.93 12.93
CA ALA A 102 -15.59 32.31 12.81
C ALA A 102 -16.54 31.09 12.96
N LEU A 103 -15.99 29.88 13.12
CA LEU A 103 -16.69 28.59 13.15
C LEU A 103 -16.35 27.82 14.43
N GLY A 104 -16.71 28.43 15.57
CA GLY A 104 -16.84 27.75 16.85
C GLY A 104 -15.54 27.56 17.66
N PRO A 105 -15.46 28.04 18.91
CA PRO A 105 -14.38 27.72 19.84
C PRO A 105 -14.44 26.27 20.40
N LYS A 106 -15.08 25.33 19.70
CA LYS A 106 -15.35 23.98 20.21
C LYS A 106 -15.02 22.82 19.27
N ALA A 107 -15.14 22.98 17.95
CA ALA A 107 -14.81 21.89 17.03
C ALA A 107 -13.32 21.51 17.19
N LYS A 108 -13.03 20.23 17.33
CA LYS A 108 -11.66 19.73 17.36
C LYS A 108 -11.27 19.33 15.95
N VAL A 109 -10.29 20.05 15.39
CA VAL A 109 -9.86 19.87 14.00
C VAL A 109 -8.34 19.84 13.95
N LEU A 110 -7.81 18.80 13.32
CA LEU A 110 -6.40 18.66 13.00
C LEU A 110 -6.09 19.42 11.71
N ASP A 111 -4.90 20.00 11.65
CA ASP A 111 -4.42 20.77 10.48
C ASP A 111 -3.91 19.83 9.38
N VAL A 112 -4.82 19.02 8.83
CA VAL A 112 -4.51 18.07 7.76
C VAL A 112 -4.64 18.77 6.40
N PRO A 113 -3.60 18.76 5.55
CA PRO A 113 -3.69 19.33 4.21
C PRO A 113 -4.81 18.66 3.41
N SER A 114 -5.59 19.45 2.67
CA SER A 114 -6.74 18.96 1.91
C SER A 114 -6.39 18.78 0.43
N PHE A 115 -5.75 17.66 0.09
CA PHE A 115 -5.57 17.27 -1.31
C PHE A 115 -6.88 16.81 -1.96
N LYS A 116 -6.95 16.92 -3.29
CA LYS A 116 -8.09 16.52 -4.11
C LYS A 116 -7.61 15.58 -5.21
N GLN A 117 -8.49 14.67 -5.63
CA GLN A 117 -8.22 13.74 -6.71
C GLN A 117 -8.52 14.35 -8.10
N GLY A 118 -9.29 15.45 -8.15
CA GLY A 118 -9.54 16.23 -9.37
C GLY A 118 -10.95 16.05 -9.92
N LEU A 119 -11.92 16.76 -9.35
CA LEU A 119 -13.31 16.79 -9.80
C LEU A 119 -13.88 18.19 -9.58
N TRP A 120 -15.00 18.51 -10.22
CA TRP A 120 -15.66 19.82 -10.10
C TRP A 120 -15.62 20.38 -8.67
N GLN A 121 -15.18 21.61 -8.45
CA GLN A 121 -14.99 22.70 -9.43
C GLN A 121 -13.59 22.78 -10.07
N TYR A 122 -12.81 21.71 -10.03
CA TYR A 122 -11.43 21.73 -10.51
C TYR A 122 -11.23 21.24 -11.95
N ASP A 123 -12.32 20.96 -12.68
CA ASP A 123 -12.35 20.71 -14.12
C ASP A 123 -11.37 21.67 -14.84
N ASP A 124 -10.43 21.11 -15.62
CA ASP A 124 -9.34 21.77 -16.38
C ASP A 124 -7.90 21.46 -15.89
N SER A 125 -7.62 20.24 -15.42
CA SER A 125 -6.27 19.83 -14.97
C SER A 125 -5.84 20.53 -13.68
N ILE A 126 -6.79 20.77 -12.78
CA ILE A 126 -6.53 21.25 -11.43
C ILE A 126 -7.08 20.18 -10.47
N PRO A 127 -6.32 19.73 -9.47
CA PRO A 127 -4.85 19.78 -9.47
C PRO A 127 -4.27 19.10 -10.73
N SER A 128 -3.00 19.38 -11.03
CA SER A 128 -2.31 18.95 -12.27
C SER A 128 -2.28 17.43 -12.51
N TRP A 129 -2.78 16.64 -11.56
CA TRP A 129 -2.80 15.20 -11.60
C TRP A 129 -4.18 14.59 -11.81
N GLU A 130 -5.23 15.41 -11.90
CA GLU A 130 -6.60 15.00 -12.18
C GLU A 130 -6.70 13.97 -13.31
N GLY A 131 -6.13 14.28 -14.47
CA GLY A 131 -6.14 13.43 -15.66
C GLY A 131 -4.97 12.47 -15.79
N GLU A 132 -4.11 12.34 -14.77
CA GLU A 132 -3.04 11.35 -14.79
C GLU A 132 -3.62 9.95 -14.64
N THR A 133 -3.03 8.97 -15.34
CA THR A 133 -3.42 7.57 -15.22
C THR A 133 -3.21 7.10 -13.78
N TYR A 134 -4.31 6.70 -13.13
CA TYR A 134 -4.31 6.09 -11.82
C TYR A 134 -3.83 4.65 -11.95
N ASP A 135 -2.84 4.28 -11.12
CA ASP A 135 -2.16 3.01 -11.26
C ASP A 135 -1.70 2.83 -12.74
N ASP A 136 -1.67 1.62 -13.28
CA ASP A 136 -1.60 1.41 -14.73
C ASP A 136 -3.01 1.12 -15.30
N GLY A 137 -3.98 1.98 -14.98
CA GLY A 137 -5.39 1.86 -15.42
C GLY A 137 -5.58 1.85 -16.94
N ASP A 138 -4.57 2.25 -17.72
CA ASP A 138 -4.51 2.14 -19.18
C ASP A 138 -4.16 0.71 -19.67
N LYS A 139 -3.62 -0.14 -18.79
CA LYS A 139 -3.22 -1.54 -19.09
C LYS A 139 -4.17 -2.57 -18.50
N GLN A 140 -4.99 -2.20 -17.53
CA GLN A 140 -5.89 -3.09 -16.80
C GLN A 140 -7.31 -2.54 -16.79
N LYS A 141 -8.29 -3.41 -16.56
CA LYS A 141 -9.69 -2.99 -16.41
C LYS A 141 -10.02 -2.80 -14.93
N LEU A 142 -10.19 -1.54 -14.52
CA LEU A 142 -10.60 -1.20 -13.16
C LEU A 142 -12.11 -0.95 -13.10
N PHE A 143 -12.73 -1.28 -11.95
CA PHE A 143 -14.15 -1.04 -11.77
C PHE A 143 -14.51 0.45 -11.84
N CYS A 144 -13.65 1.29 -11.27
CA CYS A 144 -13.82 2.75 -11.28
C CYS A 144 -13.54 3.41 -12.65
N ASP A 145 -13.18 2.65 -13.70
CA ASP A 145 -13.08 3.13 -15.09
C ASP A 145 -14.32 2.68 -15.89
N ILE A 146 -15.45 3.35 -15.67
CA ILE A 146 -16.73 3.01 -16.32
C ILE A 146 -16.68 3.29 -17.83
N ASN A 147 -15.90 4.30 -18.24
CA ASN A 147 -15.78 4.69 -19.64
C ASN A 147 -14.81 3.80 -20.45
N ASN A 148 -14.06 2.93 -19.75
CA ASN A 148 -13.08 2.00 -20.30
C ASN A 148 -12.08 2.73 -21.23
N ASN A 149 -11.61 3.90 -20.78
CA ASN A 149 -10.71 4.79 -21.50
C ASN A 149 -9.37 4.98 -20.79
N GLY A 150 -9.08 4.19 -19.76
CA GLY A 150 -7.88 4.25 -18.96
C GLY A 150 -8.14 5.05 -17.69
N ALA A 151 -8.21 4.34 -16.56
CA ALA A 151 -8.57 4.91 -15.27
C ALA A 151 -7.69 6.10 -14.88
N SER A 152 -8.32 7.22 -14.52
CA SER A 152 -7.65 8.44 -14.06
C SER A 152 -7.67 8.59 -12.53
N ILE A 153 -6.81 9.45 -11.99
CA ILE A 153 -6.84 9.80 -10.56
C ILE A 153 -8.17 10.48 -10.20
N ALA A 154 -8.77 11.25 -11.10
CA ALA A 154 -10.10 11.82 -10.93
C ALA A 154 -11.17 10.75 -10.63
N GLU A 155 -11.13 9.62 -11.36
CA GLU A 155 -12.10 8.54 -11.24
C GLU A 155 -11.84 7.64 -10.02
N CYS A 156 -10.58 7.24 -9.80
CA CYS A 156 -10.21 6.15 -8.88
C CYS A 156 -9.38 6.57 -7.66
N GLY A 157 -8.89 7.82 -7.60
CA GLY A 157 -7.80 8.25 -6.72
C GLY A 157 -8.12 8.49 -5.24
N CYS A 158 -9.27 8.03 -4.73
CA CYS A 158 -9.74 8.39 -3.39
C CYS A 158 -8.82 7.88 -2.26
N ALA A 159 -8.43 6.61 -2.34
CA ALA A 159 -7.57 5.97 -1.34
C ALA A 159 -6.15 6.54 -1.39
N LEU A 160 -5.59 6.66 -2.59
CA LEU A 160 -4.30 7.31 -2.89
C LEU A 160 -4.21 8.74 -2.35
N THR A 161 -5.23 9.56 -2.62
CA THR A 161 -5.28 10.95 -2.17
C THR A 161 -5.37 11.03 -0.65
N SER A 162 -6.16 10.14 -0.03
CA SER A 162 -6.26 10.03 1.43
C SER A 162 -4.95 9.61 2.09
N ALA A 163 -4.24 8.63 1.52
CA ALA A 163 -2.90 8.23 1.96
C ALA A 163 -1.91 9.40 1.87
N THR A 164 -1.95 10.16 0.79
CA THR A 164 -1.11 11.35 0.58
C THR A 164 -1.33 12.41 1.67
N MET A 165 -2.59 12.68 2.03
CA MET A 165 -2.92 13.62 3.12
C MET A 165 -2.35 13.18 4.47
N ILE A 166 -2.37 11.87 4.79
CA ILE A 166 -1.76 11.34 6.02
C ILE A 166 -0.24 11.52 6.01
N MET A 167 0.44 11.21 4.90
CA MET A 167 1.88 11.37 4.79
C MET A 167 2.28 12.84 5.02
N ARG A 168 1.60 13.79 4.35
CA ARG A 168 1.91 15.22 4.49
C ARG A 168 1.57 15.77 5.88
N TYR A 169 0.49 15.30 6.52
CA TYR A 169 0.17 15.67 7.90
C TYR A 169 1.27 15.23 8.90
N ASN A 170 1.87 14.06 8.67
CA ASN A 170 2.98 13.58 9.50
C ASN A 170 4.34 14.07 9.00
N GLU A 171 4.43 15.20 8.30
CA GLU A 171 5.72 15.79 7.88
C GLU A 171 6.58 14.89 6.97
N VAL A 172 5.96 13.96 6.24
CA VAL A 172 6.60 13.25 5.13
C VAL A 172 6.28 14.03 3.86
N ASP A 173 7.18 14.95 3.51
CA ASP A 173 6.99 15.94 2.44
C ASP A 173 7.67 15.53 1.13
N LYS A 174 8.67 14.63 1.16
CA LYS A 174 9.42 14.21 -0.04
C LYS A 174 9.54 12.71 -0.17
N LEU A 175 9.67 12.23 -1.40
CA LEU A 175 10.16 10.90 -1.74
C LEU A 175 11.68 10.82 -1.54
N GLY A 176 12.25 9.61 -1.52
CA GLY A 176 13.72 9.42 -1.48
C GLY A 176 14.47 10.09 -2.64
N SER A 177 13.80 10.36 -3.77
CA SER A 177 14.34 11.15 -4.89
C SER A 177 14.46 12.65 -4.62
N GLY A 178 13.86 13.15 -3.53
CA GLY A 178 13.71 14.58 -3.21
C GLY A 178 12.49 15.24 -3.85
N THR A 179 11.70 14.50 -4.64
CA THR A 179 10.43 14.98 -5.23
C THR A 179 9.38 15.16 -4.13
N GLU A 180 8.61 16.24 -4.18
CA GLU A 180 7.51 16.48 -3.23
C GLU A 180 6.44 15.39 -3.29
N ILE A 181 5.87 15.03 -2.14
CA ILE A 181 4.74 14.10 -2.02
C ILE A 181 3.42 14.82 -2.39
N THR A 182 2.88 14.39 -3.52
CA THR A 182 1.56 14.72 -4.07
C THR A 182 0.86 13.43 -4.50
N PRO A 183 -0.47 13.43 -4.75
CA PRO A 183 -1.15 12.25 -5.26
C PRO A 183 -0.51 11.69 -6.54
N LYS A 184 -0.04 12.57 -7.44
CA LYS A 184 0.70 12.16 -8.64
C LYS A 184 1.96 11.36 -8.32
N THR A 185 2.82 11.92 -7.49
CA THR A 185 4.14 11.35 -7.23
C THR A 185 4.05 10.09 -6.40
N VAL A 186 3.05 10.00 -5.52
CA VAL A 186 2.73 8.76 -4.78
C VAL A 186 2.20 7.70 -5.75
N ASN A 187 1.31 8.05 -6.68
CA ASN A 187 0.85 7.15 -7.73
C ASN A 187 2.01 6.62 -8.58
N ASP A 188 2.89 7.52 -9.04
CA ASP A 188 4.07 7.16 -9.84
C ASP A 188 5.04 6.27 -9.07
N TYR A 189 5.25 6.52 -7.77
CA TYR A 189 6.07 5.67 -6.92
C TYR A 189 5.42 4.29 -6.70
N PHE A 190 4.11 4.23 -6.45
CA PHE A 190 3.38 2.97 -6.25
C PHE A 190 3.31 2.09 -7.49
N LYS A 191 3.36 2.66 -8.70
CA LYS A 191 3.43 1.89 -9.96
C LYS A 191 4.78 1.23 -10.21
N ASN A 192 5.82 1.50 -9.41
CA ASN A 192 7.11 0.86 -9.59
C ASN A 192 6.99 -0.67 -9.52
N TRP A 193 7.82 -1.35 -10.31
CA TRP A 193 7.82 -2.81 -10.45
C TRP A 193 6.46 -3.40 -10.82
N SER A 194 5.66 -2.67 -11.59
CA SER A 194 4.38 -3.19 -12.06
C SER A 194 4.56 -4.42 -12.95
N VAL A 195 3.68 -5.39 -12.74
CA VAL A 195 3.59 -6.61 -13.52
C VAL A 195 2.14 -6.76 -13.98
N TRP A 196 1.98 -7.03 -15.27
CA TRP A 196 0.70 -7.30 -15.90
C TRP A 196 0.80 -8.58 -16.72
N THR A 197 -0.14 -9.51 -16.50
CA THR A 197 -0.18 -10.81 -17.20
C THR A 197 -1.28 -10.92 -18.26
N GLY A 198 -2.04 -9.85 -18.51
CA GLY A 198 -3.26 -9.89 -19.32
C GLY A 198 -4.52 -9.84 -18.47
N GLU A 199 -4.53 -10.60 -17.37
CA GLU A 199 -5.69 -10.79 -16.49
C GLU A 199 -5.41 -10.35 -15.05
N TYR A 200 -4.14 -10.27 -14.67
CA TYR A 200 -3.71 -9.91 -13.32
C TYR A 200 -2.76 -8.73 -13.34
N TYR A 201 -2.93 -7.81 -12.40
CA TYR A 201 -2.05 -6.68 -12.20
C TYR A 201 -1.61 -6.55 -10.74
N LYS A 202 -0.31 -6.31 -10.56
CA LYS A 202 0.24 -5.82 -9.30
C LYS A 202 1.34 -4.80 -9.54
N SER A 203 1.63 -4.00 -8.52
CA SER A 203 2.79 -3.12 -8.46
C SER A 203 3.27 -3.02 -7.00
N TYR A 204 4.20 -2.11 -6.74
CA TYR A 204 4.67 -1.81 -5.40
C TYR A 204 3.52 -1.42 -4.46
N GLY A 205 2.62 -0.55 -4.92
CA GLY A 205 1.55 0.03 -4.10
C GLY A 205 0.13 -0.28 -4.55
N PHE A 206 -0.07 -1.07 -5.60
CA PHE A 206 -1.40 -1.44 -6.08
C PHE A 206 -1.53 -2.94 -6.38
N VAL A 207 -2.74 -3.47 -6.21
CA VAL A 207 -3.15 -4.79 -6.71
C VAL A 207 -4.54 -4.67 -7.30
N ASN A 208 -4.68 -4.87 -8.62
CA ASN A 208 -5.92 -4.65 -9.37
C ASN A 208 -6.64 -3.32 -9.04
N GLY A 209 -5.87 -2.21 -8.96
CA GLY A 209 -6.37 -0.88 -8.65
C GLY A 209 -6.61 -0.57 -7.17
N ASP A 210 -6.65 -1.56 -6.28
CA ASP A 210 -6.73 -1.33 -4.84
C ASP A 210 -5.35 -0.99 -4.28
N ILE A 211 -5.28 -0.02 -3.36
CA ILE A 211 -4.03 0.40 -2.73
C ILE A 211 -3.53 -0.68 -1.75
N ASN A 212 -2.25 -1.04 -1.86
CA ASN A 212 -1.56 -1.76 -0.80
C ASN A 212 -1.17 -0.76 0.29
N TRP A 213 -1.95 -0.70 1.37
CA TRP A 213 -1.72 0.26 2.46
C TRP A 213 -0.36 0.10 3.15
N GLN A 214 0.26 -1.08 3.13
CA GLN A 214 1.63 -1.25 3.66
C GLN A 214 2.67 -0.50 2.82
N ALA A 215 2.40 -0.25 1.53
CA ALA A 215 3.30 0.50 0.67
C ALA A 215 3.50 1.95 1.13
N VAL A 216 2.57 2.52 1.90
CA VAL A 216 2.78 3.82 2.57
C VAL A 216 3.90 3.69 3.60
N SER A 217 3.88 2.64 4.42
CA SER A 217 4.92 2.38 5.42
C SER A 217 6.29 2.22 4.75
N ASN A 218 6.37 1.41 3.68
CA ASN A 218 7.61 1.21 2.95
C ASN A 218 8.11 2.51 2.28
N LEU A 219 7.24 3.28 1.63
CA LEU A 219 7.58 4.58 1.03
C LEU A 219 8.16 5.54 2.07
N THR A 220 7.54 5.64 3.25
CA THR A 220 8.03 6.54 4.30
C THR A 220 9.38 6.07 4.86
N SER A 221 9.62 4.76 4.90
CA SER A 221 10.92 4.20 5.26
C SER A 221 12.00 4.56 4.23
N ASP A 222 11.73 4.32 2.95
CA ASP A 222 12.62 4.67 1.83
C ASP A 222 12.95 6.17 1.82
N SER A 223 11.96 7.01 2.09
CA SER A 223 12.16 8.46 2.19
C SER A 223 13.06 8.84 3.37
N ASN A 224 12.83 8.24 4.55
CA ASN A 224 13.63 8.49 5.75
C ASN A 224 15.12 8.11 5.59
N VAL A 225 15.44 7.12 4.73
CA VAL A 225 16.83 6.76 4.40
C VAL A 225 17.61 7.97 3.85
N VAL A 226 16.95 8.81 3.04
CA VAL A 226 17.56 10.01 2.44
C VAL A 226 17.31 11.26 3.30
N PHE A 227 16.10 11.38 3.84
CA PHE A 227 15.65 12.52 4.64
C PHE A 227 15.35 12.08 6.08
N SER A 228 16.41 11.84 6.86
CA SER A 228 16.32 11.32 8.23
C SER A 228 15.46 12.13 9.21
N ASN A 229 15.12 13.38 8.87
CA ASN A 229 14.21 14.24 9.62
C ASN A 229 12.72 13.94 9.36
N GLN A 230 12.37 13.34 8.23
CA GLN A 230 11.00 12.92 7.93
C GLN A 230 10.70 11.63 8.70
N PRO A 231 9.56 11.51 9.40
CA PRO A 231 9.27 10.32 10.17
C PRO A 231 8.93 9.14 9.26
N LYS A 232 9.07 7.94 9.82
CA LYS A 232 8.54 6.72 9.22
C LYS A 232 7.18 6.41 9.84
N LEU A 233 6.24 5.97 9.01
CA LEU A 233 4.87 5.68 9.39
C LEU A 233 4.61 4.19 9.31
N ASP A 234 3.91 3.64 10.29
CA ASP A 234 3.46 2.25 10.26
C ASP A 234 1.94 2.18 10.40
N GLN A 235 1.33 1.22 9.71
CA GLN A 235 -0.11 1.02 9.69
C GLN A 235 -0.47 -0.09 10.68
N PRO A 236 -1.01 0.22 11.88
CA PRO A 236 -1.44 -0.80 12.82
C PRO A 236 -2.61 -1.64 12.26
N LYS A 237 -2.93 -2.72 12.98
CA LYS A 237 -4.11 -3.55 12.71
C LYS A 237 -5.37 -2.70 12.62
N ARG A 238 -6.19 -2.95 11.60
CA ARG A 238 -7.40 -2.14 11.37
C ARG A 238 -8.47 -2.43 12.41
N GLU A 239 -9.14 -1.37 12.83
CA GLU A 239 -10.26 -1.42 13.75
C GLU A 239 -11.58 -1.25 12.98
N ASN A 240 -12.67 -1.77 13.56
CA ASN A 240 -14.01 -1.48 13.09
C ASN A 240 -14.34 0.00 13.31
N TYR A 241 -15.20 0.55 12.47
CA TYR A 241 -15.73 1.89 12.68
C TYR A 241 -16.28 2.05 14.11
N SER A 242 -15.79 3.07 14.80
CA SER A 242 -16.29 3.48 16.09
C SER A 242 -16.10 4.98 16.25
N LEU A 243 -17.21 5.69 16.43
CA LEU A 243 -17.21 7.15 16.64
C LEU A 243 -16.33 7.55 17.83
N ASP A 244 -16.40 6.80 18.94
CA ASP A 244 -15.62 7.11 20.15
C ASP A 244 -14.12 6.87 19.92
N LYS A 245 -13.75 5.83 19.17
CA LYS A 245 -12.37 5.58 18.79
C LYS A 245 -11.84 6.66 17.85
N ILE A 246 -12.62 7.08 16.87
CA ILE A 246 -12.25 8.18 15.97
C ILE A 246 -12.01 9.46 16.78
N LYS A 247 -12.90 9.81 17.71
CA LYS A 247 -12.67 10.96 18.60
C LYS A 247 -11.40 10.81 19.42
N GLN A 248 -11.11 9.63 19.95
CA GLN A 248 -9.87 9.37 20.68
C GLN A 248 -8.63 9.56 19.79
N TYR A 249 -8.67 9.09 18.54
CA TYR A 249 -7.59 9.30 17.57
C TYR A 249 -7.39 10.79 17.26
N ILE A 250 -8.47 11.50 16.90
CA ILE A 250 -8.43 12.96 16.71
C ILE A 250 -7.93 13.65 17.98
N ASP A 251 -8.32 13.15 19.16
CA ASP A 251 -7.93 13.73 20.42
C ASP A 251 -6.42 13.71 20.66
N ASN A 252 -5.79 12.64 20.17
CA ASN A 252 -4.37 12.36 20.24
C ASN A 252 -3.58 12.86 19.02
N GLY A 253 -4.21 13.61 18.11
CA GLY A 253 -3.54 14.13 16.93
C GLY A 253 -3.37 13.12 15.79
N THR A 254 -4.18 12.06 15.75
CA THR A 254 -4.16 11.04 14.70
C THR A 254 -5.39 11.18 13.80
N PRO A 255 -5.26 11.65 12.55
CA PRO A 255 -6.35 11.59 11.57
C PRO A 255 -6.65 10.14 11.17
N VAL A 256 -7.88 9.89 10.71
CA VAL A 256 -8.38 8.55 10.37
C VAL A 256 -8.84 8.53 8.92
N ILE A 257 -8.26 7.69 8.08
CA ILE A 257 -8.82 7.38 6.77
C ILE A 257 -9.96 6.38 6.99
N GLN A 258 -11.15 6.71 6.50
CA GLN A 258 -12.38 5.95 6.72
C GLN A 258 -12.94 5.48 5.38
N GLN A 259 -13.18 4.17 5.28
CA GLN A 259 -13.96 3.61 4.18
C GLN A 259 -15.43 3.96 4.36
N VAL A 260 -16.07 4.42 3.30
CA VAL A 260 -17.47 4.84 3.32
C VAL A 260 -18.22 4.33 2.09
N THR A 261 -19.53 4.33 2.19
CA THR A 261 -20.43 4.13 1.05
C THR A 261 -21.17 5.44 0.77
N GLY A 262 -21.19 5.83 -0.51
CA GLY A 262 -21.91 7.00 -1.02
C GLY A 262 -22.72 6.66 -2.27
N LYS A 263 -23.10 7.69 -3.03
CA LYS A 263 -23.93 7.54 -4.24
C LYS A 263 -23.26 6.77 -5.37
N PHE A 264 -21.94 6.82 -5.46
CA PHE A 264 -21.15 6.13 -6.47
C PHE A 264 -20.54 4.83 -5.95
N GLY A 265 -20.99 4.33 -4.78
CA GLY A 265 -20.47 3.10 -4.19
C GLY A 265 -19.42 3.34 -3.11
N LEU A 266 -18.39 2.50 -3.09
CA LEU A 266 -17.34 2.51 -2.08
C LEU A 266 -16.37 3.66 -2.33
N HIS A 267 -15.99 4.38 -1.26
CA HIS A 267 -15.13 5.54 -1.29
C HIS A 267 -14.23 5.60 -0.04
N TRP A 268 -13.16 6.37 -0.11
CA TRP A 268 -12.26 6.64 1.03
C TRP A 268 -12.18 8.13 1.30
N VAL A 269 -12.38 8.53 2.56
CA VAL A 269 -12.28 9.92 3.02
C VAL A 269 -11.38 10.01 4.24
N LEU A 270 -10.78 11.18 4.48
CA LEU A 270 -9.98 11.42 5.67
C LEU A 270 -10.79 12.20 6.71
N ILE A 271 -10.96 11.65 7.90
CA ILE A 271 -11.53 12.34 9.06
C ILE A 271 -10.41 13.10 9.75
N LYS A 272 -10.57 14.43 9.84
CA LYS A 272 -9.61 15.36 10.47
C LYS A 272 -10.13 15.96 11.77
N GLY A 273 -11.39 15.73 12.12
CA GLY A 273 -11.98 16.40 13.28
C GLY A 273 -13.38 15.93 13.64
N TYR A 274 -13.93 16.54 14.67
CA TYR A 274 -15.33 16.41 15.04
C TYR A 274 -15.85 17.66 15.74
N ASP A 275 -17.16 17.87 15.64
CA ASP A 275 -17.89 18.84 16.45
C ASP A 275 -18.37 18.18 17.75
N PRO A 276 -17.91 18.60 18.94
CA PRO A 276 -18.31 17.97 20.21
C PRO A 276 -19.77 18.20 20.58
N ASP A 277 -20.42 19.25 20.06
CA ASP A 277 -21.82 19.55 20.39
C ASP A 277 -22.77 18.66 19.58
N THR A 278 -22.42 18.36 18.32
CA THR A 278 -23.26 17.56 17.41
C THR A 278 -22.77 16.14 17.20
N ASN A 279 -21.55 15.82 17.63
CA ASN A 279 -20.84 14.56 17.35
C ASN A 279 -20.60 14.27 15.87
N ARG A 280 -20.75 15.27 14.99
CA ARG A 280 -20.53 15.10 13.55
C ARG A 280 -19.04 15.09 13.24
N LEU A 281 -18.64 14.18 12.36
CA LEU A 281 -17.24 14.00 11.94
C LEU A 281 -16.90 14.94 10.79
N ILE A 282 -15.79 15.67 10.92
CA ILE A 282 -15.29 16.64 9.94
C ILE A 282 -14.26 15.95 9.05
N ILE A 283 -14.42 16.07 7.73
CA ILE A 283 -13.62 15.34 6.76
C ILE A 283 -12.85 16.26 5.79
N ASN A 284 -11.73 15.74 5.28
CA ASN A 284 -11.19 16.08 3.98
C ASN A 284 -11.64 14.99 3.00
N ASP A 285 -12.57 15.33 2.11
CA ASP A 285 -13.00 14.44 1.02
C ASP A 285 -12.09 14.61 -0.20
N PRO A 286 -11.45 13.55 -0.73
CA PRO A 286 -10.69 13.61 -1.98
C PRO A 286 -11.49 14.13 -3.18
N VAL A 287 -12.81 13.86 -3.22
CA VAL A 287 -13.69 14.18 -4.36
C VAL A 287 -14.26 15.59 -4.24
N ARG A 288 -14.60 16.04 -3.03
CA ARG A 288 -15.30 17.31 -2.84
C ARG A 288 -14.47 18.31 -2.05
N PRO A 289 -14.34 19.56 -2.53
CA PRO A 289 -13.68 20.59 -1.75
C PRO A 289 -14.53 21.12 -0.61
N ASP A 290 -13.86 21.57 0.45
CA ASP A 290 -14.51 22.23 1.57
C ASP A 290 -15.13 23.56 1.09
N LYS A 291 -16.37 23.82 1.52
CA LYS A 291 -17.02 25.12 1.29
C LYS A 291 -16.27 26.20 2.05
N LEU A 292 -16.10 27.37 1.43
CA LEU A 292 -15.43 28.50 2.04
C LEU A 292 -16.09 28.87 3.38
N GLY A 293 -15.33 28.73 4.46
CA GLY A 293 -15.81 29.07 5.80
C GLY A 293 -16.84 28.08 6.36
N GLU A 294 -16.87 26.83 5.91
CA GLU A 294 -17.65 25.75 6.52
C GLU A 294 -16.84 24.44 6.53
N TYR A 295 -17.14 23.56 7.49
CA TYR A 295 -16.60 22.20 7.48
C TYR A 295 -17.48 21.27 6.65
N SER A 296 -16.86 20.37 5.89
CA SER A 296 -17.53 19.22 5.31
C SER A 296 -17.71 18.15 6.38
N TYR A 297 -18.94 17.62 6.52
CA TYR A 297 -19.24 16.57 7.48
C TYR A 297 -19.51 15.24 6.78
N LEU A 298 -19.03 14.15 7.38
CA LEU A 298 -19.15 12.78 6.84
C LEU A 298 -20.61 12.41 6.50
N ASP A 299 -21.52 12.71 7.41
CA ASP A 299 -22.93 12.31 7.37
C ASP A 299 -23.77 13.06 6.32
N GLU A 300 -23.20 14.06 5.63
CA GLU A 300 -23.88 14.79 4.58
C GLU A 300 -24.00 13.99 3.29
N LEU A 301 -23.06 13.07 3.06
CA LEU A 301 -22.89 12.38 1.78
C LEU A 301 -22.63 10.88 1.92
N TYR A 302 -22.19 10.44 3.10
CA TYR A 302 -21.59 9.14 3.27
C TYR A 302 -22.10 8.42 4.51
N SER A 303 -22.10 7.09 4.43
CA SER A 303 -22.27 6.20 5.57
C SER A 303 -20.97 5.41 5.80
N PRO A 304 -20.45 5.33 7.04
CA PRO A 304 -19.22 4.60 7.30
C PRO A 304 -19.43 3.09 7.13
N VAL A 305 -18.48 2.42 6.47
CA VAL A 305 -18.42 0.95 6.46
C VAL A 305 -18.09 0.48 7.87
N ALA A 306 -18.72 -0.59 8.34
CA ALA A 306 -18.59 -1.01 9.74
C ALA A 306 -17.31 -1.80 10.03
N ALA A 307 -17.05 -2.87 9.29
CA ALA A 307 -15.99 -3.83 9.61
C ALA A 307 -14.63 -3.35 9.05
N ARG A 308 -13.60 -3.32 9.91
CA ARG A 308 -12.18 -3.11 9.56
C ARG A 308 -11.91 -1.94 8.60
N SER A 309 -12.72 -0.88 8.69
CA SER A 309 -12.80 0.21 7.72
C SER A 309 -12.00 1.46 8.11
N MET A 310 -11.40 1.47 9.30
CA MET A 310 -10.56 2.55 9.77
C MET A 310 -9.09 2.26 9.51
N ILE A 311 -8.42 3.19 8.85
CA ILE A 311 -6.99 3.18 8.60
C ILE A 311 -6.37 4.35 9.33
N THR A 312 -5.37 4.03 10.14
CA THR A 312 -4.55 5.00 10.87
C THR A 312 -3.09 4.69 10.60
N TYR A 313 -2.24 5.67 10.88
CA TYR A 313 -0.79 5.52 10.85
C TYR A 313 -0.20 6.08 12.14
N VAL A 314 0.86 5.43 12.61
CA VAL A 314 1.63 5.87 13.78
C VAL A 314 3.08 6.12 13.38
N VAL A 315 3.69 7.14 13.96
CA VAL A 315 5.13 7.37 13.79
C VAL A 315 5.88 6.27 14.53
N THR A 316 6.76 5.56 13.83
CA THR A 316 7.59 4.49 14.40
C THR A 316 9.06 4.65 14.00
N GLN A 317 9.95 3.94 14.69
CA GLN A 317 11.40 4.07 14.51
C GLN A 317 12.12 2.79 14.12
N SER A 318 11.58 1.58 14.31
CA SER A 318 12.51 0.43 14.42
C SER A 318 12.13 -0.91 13.79
N ASP A 319 10.90 -1.17 13.35
CA ASP A 319 10.60 -2.49 12.76
C ASP A 319 9.45 -2.45 11.76
N PHE A 320 9.78 -2.59 10.47
CA PHE A 320 8.86 -2.54 9.34
C PHE A 320 8.52 -3.93 8.79
N ARG A 321 8.92 -4.99 9.49
CA ARG A 321 8.70 -6.35 9.02
C ARG A 321 7.23 -6.62 8.81
N SER A 322 6.88 -6.89 7.57
CA SER A 322 5.55 -7.38 7.21
C SER A 322 5.67 -8.50 6.19
N TYR A 323 4.73 -9.43 6.26
CA TYR A 323 4.56 -10.46 5.26
C TYR A 323 3.09 -10.55 4.88
N GLN A 324 2.79 -10.18 3.65
CA GLN A 324 1.43 -9.97 3.18
C GLN A 324 1.14 -10.83 1.95
N PHE A 325 -0.07 -11.38 1.93
CA PHE A 325 -0.62 -12.18 0.85
C PHE A 325 -1.89 -11.50 0.36
N VAL A 326 -2.00 -11.32 -0.95
CA VAL A 326 -3.11 -10.61 -1.58
C VAL A 326 -3.71 -11.48 -2.67
N SER A 327 -5.03 -11.65 -2.66
CA SER A 327 -5.77 -12.41 -3.67
C SER A 327 -7.07 -11.73 -4.06
N PRO A 328 -7.55 -11.90 -5.31
CA PRO A 328 -8.90 -11.51 -5.67
C PRO A 328 -9.97 -12.25 -4.87
N SER A 329 -11.19 -11.71 -4.83
CA SER A 329 -12.28 -12.27 -4.02
C SER A 329 -12.76 -13.66 -4.44
N SER A 330 -12.32 -14.14 -5.61
CA SER A 330 -12.49 -15.50 -6.11
C SER A 330 -11.65 -16.56 -5.37
N ALA A 331 -10.60 -16.12 -4.66
CA ALA A 331 -9.65 -16.98 -3.99
C ALA A 331 -9.43 -16.50 -2.54
N HIS A 332 -9.85 -17.31 -1.59
CA HIS A 332 -9.54 -17.16 -0.18
C HIS A 332 -8.14 -17.68 0.15
N ILE A 333 -7.54 -17.14 1.21
CA ILE A 333 -6.21 -17.53 1.67
C ILE A 333 -6.29 -18.03 3.11
N LEU A 334 -5.53 -19.06 3.43
CA LEU A 334 -5.25 -19.49 4.79
C LEU A 334 -3.74 -19.69 4.97
N VAL A 335 -3.14 -18.98 5.93
CA VAL A 335 -1.74 -19.13 6.32
C VAL A 335 -1.66 -19.79 7.69
N THR A 336 -0.78 -20.79 7.83
CA THR A 336 -0.50 -21.47 9.10
C THR A 336 0.97 -21.30 9.47
N ASP A 337 1.24 -20.85 10.70
CA ASP A 337 2.60 -20.71 11.22
C ASP A 337 3.21 -22.05 11.66
N GLN A 338 4.50 -22.04 11.99
CA GLN A 338 5.24 -23.21 12.50
C GLN A 338 4.72 -23.79 13.83
N ASN A 339 3.87 -23.06 14.55
CA ASN A 339 3.22 -23.52 15.78
C ASN A 339 1.80 -24.05 15.52
N GLY A 340 1.35 -24.10 14.27
CA GLY A 340 0.02 -24.54 13.87
C GLY A 340 -1.08 -23.49 14.04
N LYS A 341 -0.74 -22.22 14.33
CA LYS A 341 -1.71 -21.13 14.41
C LYS A 341 -2.07 -20.63 13.03
N LYS A 342 -3.34 -20.30 12.82
CA LYS A 342 -3.88 -19.94 11.51
C LYS A 342 -4.28 -18.48 11.39
N THR A 343 -4.18 -17.91 10.20
CA THR A 343 -4.85 -16.66 9.82
C THR A 343 -5.40 -16.76 8.41
N GLY A 344 -6.62 -16.28 8.18
CA GLY A 344 -7.29 -16.38 6.89
C GLY A 344 -8.64 -17.08 6.98
N TYR A 345 -9.14 -17.60 5.86
CA TYR A 345 -10.40 -18.33 5.80
C TYR A 345 -10.18 -19.83 6.03
N ASP A 346 -10.68 -20.38 7.14
CA ASP A 346 -10.55 -21.80 7.44
C ASP A 346 -11.75 -22.58 6.89
N LEU A 347 -11.52 -23.35 5.81
CA LEU A 347 -12.52 -24.22 5.18
C LEU A 347 -13.21 -25.20 6.14
N LEU A 348 -12.51 -25.68 7.17
CA LEU A 348 -13.06 -26.67 8.10
C LEU A 348 -14.13 -26.05 9.00
N THR A 349 -13.98 -24.77 9.32
CA THR A 349 -14.91 -24.04 10.20
C THR A 349 -15.87 -23.13 9.42
N GLY A 350 -15.57 -22.85 8.15
CA GLY A 350 -16.31 -21.90 7.33
C GLY A 350 -16.21 -20.46 7.85
N SER A 351 -15.13 -20.11 8.54
CA SER A 351 -14.97 -18.83 9.24
C SER A 351 -13.57 -18.24 9.06
N ILE A 352 -13.48 -16.92 9.22
CA ILE A 352 -12.19 -16.22 9.29
C ILE A 352 -11.56 -16.47 10.66
N VAL A 353 -10.28 -16.84 10.66
CA VAL A 353 -9.44 -17.03 11.86
C VAL A 353 -8.26 -16.04 11.83
N GLU A 354 -7.83 -15.57 13.01
CA GLU A 354 -6.71 -14.63 13.19
C GLU A 354 -5.90 -15.01 14.45
N GLU A 355 -5.39 -16.24 14.50
CA GLU A 355 -4.69 -16.82 15.64
C GLU A 355 -3.20 -16.48 15.67
N ILE A 356 -2.61 -16.24 14.49
CA ILE A 356 -1.20 -15.80 14.38
C ILE A 356 -1.11 -14.41 15.03
N PRO A 357 -0.14 -14.16 15.93
CA PRO A 357 0.01 -12.84 16.56
C PRO A 357 0.20 -11.74 15.52
N ASN A 358 -0.39 -10.57 15.77
CA ASN A 358 -0.29 -9.38 14.92
C ASN A 358 -0.68 -9.63 13.44
N SER A 359 -1.56 -10.59 13.19
CA SER A 359 -2.09 -10.86 11.87
C SER A 359 -3.47 -10.23 11.66
N GLN A 360 -3.87 -10.04 10.41
CA GLN A 360 -5.22 -9.67 10.01
C GLN A 360 -5.57 -10.24 8.63
N TYR A 361 -6.85 -10.53 8.40
CA TYR A 361 -7.38 -10.93 7.10
C TYR A 361 -8.59 -10.05 6.74
N ILE A 362 -8.42 -9.20 5.73
CA ILE A 362 -9.37 -8.12 5.42
C ILE A 362 -9.81 -8.22 3.97
N PHE A 363 -11.11 -8.05 3.74
CA PHE A 363 -11.67 -7.85 2.41
C PHE A 363 -11.81 -6.35 2.14
N GLU A 364 -11.36 -5.90 0.97
CA GLU A 364 -11.61 -4.56 0.43
C GLU A 364 -12.37 -4.69 -0.88
N GLY A 365 -13.52 -4.02 -0.97
CA GLY A 365 -14.29 -3.97 -2.20
C GLY A 365 -13.77 -2.90 -3.16
N PHE A 366 -13.96 -3.12 -4.46
CA PHE A 366 -13.51 -2.17 -5.49
C PHE A 366 -14.17 -0.79 -5.33
N TYR A 367 -13.40 0.24 -5.69
CA TYR A 367 -13.82 1.63 -5.58
C TYR A 367 -14.87 1.98 -6.63
N GLY A 368 -15.77 2.88 -6.27
CA GLY A 368 -16.68 3.51 -7.22
C GLY A 368 -15.97 4.55 -8.08
N ASP A 369 -16.47 4.76 -9.30
CA ASP A 369 -16.08 5.88 -10.14
C ASP A 369 -16.62 7.19 -9.54
N ALA A 370 -15.75 8.09 -9.10
CA ALA A 370 -16.19 9.35 -8.50
C ALA A 370 -16.79 10.36 -9.50
N THR A 371 -16.63 10.15 -10.81
CA THR A 371 -17.19 10.98 -11.90
C THR A 371 -18.60 10.56 -12.31
N SER A 372 -19.02 9.33 -11.96
CA SER A 372 -20.26 8.71 -12.42
C SER A 372 -21.02 8.04 -11.29
N ILE A 373 -22.34 7.93 -11.43
CA ILE A 373 -23.19 7.19 -10.48
C ILE A 373 -23.86 5.97 -11.15
N GLU A 374 -23.43 5.64 -12.38
CA GLU A 374 -24.15 4.71 -13.23
C GLU A 374 -23.83 3.24 -12.89
N ASP A 375 -22.69 2.94 -12.26
CA ASP A 375 -22.32 1.58 -11.86
C ASP A 375 -21.64 1.54 -10.47
N ILE A 376 -22.16 0.70 -9.57
CA ILE A 376 -21.61 0.44 -8.23
C ILE A 376 -21.09 -0.99 -8.20
N ALA A 377 -19.88 -1.19 -7.68
CA ALA A 377 -19.26 -2.52 -7.60
C ALA A 377 -20.12 -3.45 -6.75
N PRO A 378 -20.33 -4.71 -7.19
CA PRO A 378 -20.93 -5.72 -6.32
C PRO A 378 -20.15 -5.83 -5.00
N SER A 379 -20.87 -5.95 -3.89
CA SER A 379 -20.28 -5.94 -2.54
C SER A 379 -19.28 -7.08 -2.29
N GLU A 380 -19.38 -8.16 -3.07
CA GLU A 380 -18.53 -9.36 -2.99
C GLU A 380 -17.33 -9.33 -3.95
N THR A 381 -17.16 -8.27 -4.74
CA THR A 381 -16.02 -8.11 -5.66
C THR A 381 -14.96 -7.20 -5.07
N GLY A 382 -13.71 -7.62 -5.11
CA GLY A 382 -12.60 -6.90 -4.50
C GLY A 382 -11.39 -7.79 -4.23
N MET A 383 -10.60 -7.39 -3.24
CA MET A 383 -9.33 -8.00 -2.88
C MET A 383 -9.32 -8.43 -1.41
N TYR A 384 -8.73 -9.59 -1.13
CA TYR A 384 -8.38 -10.02 0.21
C TYR A 384 -6.92 -9.68 0.51
N PHE A 385 -6.69 -9.06 1.67
CA PHE A 385 -5.37 -8.76 2.22
C PHE A 385 -5.16 -9.53 3.52
N LEU A 386 -4.30 -10.54 3.49
CA LEU A 386 -3.78 -11.20 4.68
C LEU A 386 -2.44 -10.57 5.03
N THR A 387 -2.34 -9.87 6.15
CA THR A 387 -1.09 -9.23 6.59
C THR A 387 -0.63 -9.85 7.91
N LEU A 388 0.63 -10.29 7.95
CA LEU A 388 1.35 -10.65 9.17
C LEU A 388 2.32 -9.51 9.52
N GLN A 389 2.13 -8.85 10.66
CA GLN A 389 3.06 -7.84 11.14
C GLN A 389 4.04 -8.45 12.12
N LEU A 390 5.31 -8.06 12.03
CA LEU A 390 6.40 -8.63 12.83
C LEU A 390 6.44 -10.18 12.75
N PRO A 391 6.36 -10.76 11.54
CA PRO A 391 6.44 -12.21 11.37
C PRO A 391 7.74 -12.76 11.96
N GLN A 392 7.66 -13.99 12.47
CA GLN A 392 8.85 -14.72 12.92
C GLN A 392 9.54 -15.36 11.72
N ASP A 393 10.86 -15.51 11.80
CA ASP A 393 11.61 -16.31 10.84
C ASP A 393 11.08 -17.75 10.83
N GLY A 394 10.93 -18.31 9.63
CA GLY A 394 10.52 -19.69 9.45
C GLY A 394 9.54 -19.90 8.30
N LYS A 395 9.12 -21.16 8.19
CA LYS A 395 8.22 -21.67 7.15
C LYS A 395 6.78 -21.42 7.56
N TYR A 396 5.98 -20.92 6.62
CA TYR A 396 4.54 -20.80 6.73
C TYR A 396 3.88 -21.68 5.67
N GLN A 397 2.80 -22.34 6.05
CA GLN A 397 1.99 -23.11 5.09
C GLN A 397 0.89 -22.22 4.55
N LEU A 398 0.87 -22.02 3.24
CA LEU A 398 -0.09 -21.21 2.50
C LEU A 398 -1.05 -22.15 1.75
N GLN A 399 -2.34 -22.01 2.04
CA GLN A 399 -3.41 -22.65 1.29
C GLN A 399 -4.19 -21.58 0.53
N VAL A 400 -4.48 -21.87 -0.74
CA VAL A 400 -5.35 -21.03 -1.56
C VAL A 400 -6.63 -21.80 -1.85
N ILE A 401 -7.75 -21.18 -1.53
CA ILE A 401 -9.08 -21.79 -1.47
C ILE A 401 -9.95 -21.04 -2.47
N GLY A 402 -10.24 -21.64 -3.61
CA GLY A 402 -11.01 -20.98 -4.66
C GLY A 402 -11.59 -21.95 -5.66
N ASN A 403 -11.90 -21.44 -6.85
CA ASN A 403 -12.32 -22.25 -7.99
C ASN A 403 -11.18 -23.16 -8.48
N ASP A 404 -11.48 -24.10 -9.39
CA ASP A 404 -10.49 -25.04 -9.94
C ASP A 404 -9.26 -24.35 -10.58
N ASN A 405 -9.45 -23.12 -11.09
CA ASN A 405 -8.39 -22.24 -11.53
C ASN A 405 -8.43 -20.96 -10.69
N PRO A 406 -7.74 -20.92 -9.55
CA PRO A 406 -7.72 -19.73 -8.70
C PRO A 406 -6.88 -18.62 -9.33
N ASP A 407 -7.30 -17.37 -9.11
CA ASP A 407 -6.56 -16.21 -9.56
C ASP A 407 -5.18 -16.11 -8.90
N PRO A 408 -4.21 -15.42 -9.53
CA PRO A 408 -2.88 -15.25 -8.95
C PRO A 408 -2.89 -14.63 -7.56
N VAL A 409 -1.98 -15.10 -6.71
CA VAL A 409 -1.76 -14.57 -5.36
C VAL A 409 -0.47 -13.77 -5.37
N SER A 410 -0.53 -12.51 -4.93
CA SER A 410 0.66 -11.70 -4.67
C SER A 410 1.17 -11.86 -3.26
N ILE A 411 2.48 -11.88 -3.14
CA ILE A 411 3.19 -11.93 -1.88
C ILE A 411 4.07 -10.69 -1.80
N TYR A 412 3.98 -9.99 -0.68
CA TYR A 412 4.83 -8.85 -0.35
C TYR A 412 5.56 -9.19 0.95
N SER A 413 6.88 -9.03 0.95
CA SER A 413 7.74 -9.26 2.11
C SER A 413 8.61 -8.04 2.34
N SER A 414 8.72 -7.64 3.60
CA SER A 414 9.63 -6.58 4.01
C SER A 414 10.45 -6.95 5.23
N ASP A 415 11.67 -6.43 5.26
CA ASP A 415 12.61 -6.57 6.37
C ASP A 415 12.42 -5.50 7.46
N GLN A 416 13.32 -5.47 8.45
CA GLN A 416 13.27 -4.51 9.55
C GLN A 416 13.45 -3.05 9.09
N GLN A 417 14.15 -2.84 7.97
CA GLN A 417 14.40 -1.53 7.38
C GLN A 417 13.26 -1.11 6.44
N GLY A 418 12.34 -2.01 6.13
CA GLY A 418 11.22 -1.75 5.22
C GLY A 418 11.57 -1.97 3.75
N ASN A 419 12.74 -2.56 3.44
CA ASN A 419 13.05 -2.96 2.07
C ASN A 419 12.02 -3.99 1.63
N LEU A 420 11.30 -3.70 0.55
CA LEU A 420 10.19 -4.50 0.06
C LEU A 420 10.62 -5.34 -1.14
N VAL A 421 10.29 -6.62 -1.11
CA VAL A 421 10.23 -7.47 -2.30
C VAL A 421 8.82 -7.99 -2.49
N SER A 422 8.46 -8.23 -3.74
CA SER A 422 7.17 -8.83 -4.04
C SER A 422 7.31 -9.86 -5.15
N ASP A 423 6.51 -10.91 -5.05
CA ASP A 423 6.36 -11.93 -6.07
C ASP A 423 4.87 -12.26 -6.25
N PHE A 424 4.54 -13.08 -7.24
CA PHE A 424 3.21 -13.62 -7.41
C PHE A 424 3.29 -14.97 -8.10
N PHE A 425 2.30 -15.81 -7.85
CA PHE A 425 2.21 -17.10 -8.49
C PHE A 425 0.74 -17.46 -8.70
N THR A 426 0.49 -18.33 -9.67
CA THR A 426 -0.84 -18.90 -9.90
C THR A 426 -0.97 -20.18 -9.10
N PRO A 427 -1.81 -20.21 -8.05
CA PRO A 427 -1.97 -21.41 -7.24
C PRO A 427 -2.69 -22.52 -8.01
N GLN A 428 -2.49 -23.74 -7.56
CA GLN A 428 -3.21 -24.92 -8.01
C GLN A 428 -4.24 -25.30 -6.95
N ASN A 429 -5.43 -25.65 -7.40
CA ASN A 429 -6.50 -26.03 -6.49
C ASN A 429 -6.06 -27.21 -5.60
N GLY A 430 -6.38 -27.16 -4.31
CA GLY A 430 -6.05 -28.21 -3.35
C GLY A 430 -4.57 -28.33 -2.97
N THR A 431 -3.70 -27.43 -3.44
CA THR A 431 -2.27 -27.47 -3.16
C THR A 431 -1.89 -26.65 -1.92
N ASN A 432 -1.02 -27.22 -1.09
CA ASN A 432 -0.37 -26.51 0.01
C ASN A 432 1.01 -26.02 -0.46
N TYR A 433 1.24 -24.72 -0.29
CA TYR A 433 2.52 -24.09 -0.56
C TYR A 433 3.27 -23.84 0.74
N GLU A 434 4.58 -24.01 0.72
CA GLU A 434 5.45 -23.54 1.78
C GLU A 434 6.04 -22.21 1.36
N VAL A 435 5.91 -21.20 2.21
CA VAL A 435 6.48 -19.88 1.99
C VAL A 435 7.39 -19.52 3.15
N LEU A 436 8.62 -19.11 2.85
CA LEU A 436 9.65 -18.82 3.85
C LEU A 436 9.74 -17.31 4.09
N TYR A 437 9.67 -16.93 5.36
CA TYR A 437 10.07 -15.61 5.81
C TYR A 437 11.40 -15.69 6.56
N ASP A 438 12.36 -14.85 6.20
CA ASP A 438 13.63 -14.67 6.90
C ASP A 438 13.91 -13.17 6.97
N GLN A 439 13.92 -12.59 8.17
CA GLN A 439 14.12 -11.15 8.36
C GLN A 439 15.42 -10.61 7.77
N GLN A 440 16.45 -11.45 7.55
CA GLN A 440 17.71 -11.01 6.95
C GLN A 440 17.58 -10.83 5.44
N THR A 441 16.74 -11.64 4.79
CA THR A 441 16.55 -11.64 3.32
C THR A 441 15.14 -11.23 2.92
N ALA A 442 14.28 -10.84 3.86
CA ALA A 442 12.88 -10.50 3.65
C ALA A 442 12.67 -9.28 2.74
N GLY A 443 13.75 -8.55 2.43
CA GLY A 443 13.83 -7.49 1.42
C GLY A 443 14.63 -7.87 0.17
N GLU A 444 14.98 -9.14 -0.04
CA GLU A 444 15.80 -9.61 -1.17
C GLU A 444 15.11 -10.69 -2.01
N VAL A 445 14.51 -11.72 -1.39
CA VAL A 445 13.93 -12.86 -2.11
C VAL A 445 12.69 -13.38 -1.41
N ILE A 446 11.66 -13.76 -2.18
CA ILE A 446 10.51 -14.54 -1.72
C ILE A 446 10.74 -15.99 -2.15
N ASN A 447 10.76 -16.91 -1.19
CA ASN A 447 10.91 -18.34 -1.47
C ASN A 447 9.57 -19.04 -1.28
N ILE A 448 8.99 -19.48 -2.40
CA ILE A 448 7.77 -20.28 -2.44
C ILE A 448 8.20 -21.68 -2.89
N SER A 449 7.81 -22.69 -2.14
CA SER A 449 8.06 -24.08 -2.46
C SER A 449 6.76 -24.87 -2.50
N ILE A 450 6.69 -25.83 -3.40
CA ILE A 450 5.68 -26.88 -3.40
C ILE A 450 6.32 -28.20 -3.02
N ASP A 451 5.60 -29.04 -2.28
CA ASP A 451 6.06 -30.39 -1.96
C ASP A 451 6.01 -31.27 -3.22
N ALA A 452 7.04 -32.07 -3.40
CA ALA A 452 7.17 -32.98 -4.53
C ALA A 452 7.63 -34.34 -4.07
N GLN A 453 7.31 -35.37 -4.85
CA GLN A 453 7.72 -36.73 -4.58
C GLN A 453 8.69 -37.20 -5.67
N ILE A 454 9.71 -37.95 -5.25
CA ILE A 454 10.69 -38.55 -6.15
C ILE A 454 10.91 -40.03 -5.83
N ASP A 455 11.37 -40.77 -6.84
CA ASP A 455 11.87 -42.15 -6.72
C ASP A 455 13.26 -42.23 -7.36
N ILE A 456 14.29 -42.46 -6.54
CA ILE A 456 15.69 -42.55 -6.97
C ILE A 456 15.98 -43.97 -7.45
N VAL A 457 16.50 -44.14 -8.67
CA VAL A 457 16.60 -45.44 -9.34
C VAL A 457 15.20 -46.07 -9.49
N PRO A 458 14.32 -45.48 -10.33
CA PRO A 458 12.95 -45.93 -10.44
C PRO A 458 12.83 -47.38 -10.90
N PHE A 459 11.68 -48.00 -10.61
CA PHE A 459 11.30 -49.38 -10.93
C PHE A 459 11.99 -50.48 -10.10
N VAL A 460 12.83 -50.14 -9.14
CA VAL A 460 13.41 -51.10 -8.17
C VAL A 460 13.06 -50.72 -6.74
N LYS A 461 13.17 -51.68 -5.82
CA LYS A 461 12.79 -51.47 -4.41
C LYS A 461 13.87 -50.80 -3.56
N THR A 462 15.08 -50.71 -4.07
CA THR A 462 16.23 -50.24 -3.28
C THR A 462 17.12 -49.40 -4.16
N ASN A 463 17.31 -48.17 -3.71
CA ASN A 463 17.90 -47.10 -4.49
C ASN A 463 19.42 -47.18 -4.35
N ILE A 464 20.01 -48.16 -5.02
CA ILE A 464 21.45 -48.40 -4.97
C ILE A 464 22.14 -47.46 -5.96
N VAL A 465 22.98 -46.57 -5.42
CA VAL A 465 23.70 -45.57 -6.20
C VAL A 465 25.20 -45.85 -6.17
N ILE A 466 25.85 -45.78 -7.33
CA ILE A 466 27.30 -45.84 -7.47
C ILE A 466 27.78 -44.45 -7.91
N PRO A 467 28.34 -43.63 -7.01
CA PRO A 467 28.71 -42.25 -7.30
C PRO A 467 29.99 -42.21 -8.13
N HIS A 468 29.85 -42.36 -9.45
CA HIS A 468 30.96 -42.45 -10.40
C HIS A 468 30.58 -41.86 -11.75
N LYS A 469 31.56 -41.29 -12.46
CA LYS A 469 31.36 -40.56 -13.74
C LYS A 469 30.77 -41.37 -14.89
N TRP A 470 30.77 -42.70 -14.79
CA TRP A 470 30.23 -43.59 -15.81
C TRP A 470 28.81 -44.08 -15.50
N PHE A 471 28.32 -43.85 -14.27
CA PHE A 471 27.00 -44.27 -13.86
C PHE A 471 26.16 -43.02 -13.60
N SER A 472 25.19 -42.79 -14.48
CA SER A 472 24.15 -41.80 -14.20
C SER A 472 23.16 -42.33 -13.17
N ILE A 473 22.61 -41.43 -12.39
CA ILE A 473 21.58 -41.68 -11.39
C ILE A 473 20.24 -41.27 -12.03
N PRO A 474 19.37 -42.21 -12.41
CA PRO A 474 18.02 -41.88 -12.82
C PRO A 474 17.18 -41.53 -11.59
N VAL A 475 16.39 -40.48 -11.67
CA VAL A 475 15.44 -40.05 -10.63
C VAL A 475 14.11 -39.77 -11.32
N ALA A 476 13.04 -40.42 -10.87
CA ALA A 476 11.69 -40.08 -11.28
C ALA A 476 11.16 -38.98 -10.38
N ILE A 477 10.60 -37.93 -10.97
CA ILE A 477 9.79 -36.91 -10.30
C ILE A 477 8.34 -37.31 -10.56
N LEU A 478 7.59 -37.53 -9.49
CA LEU A 478 6.26 -38.12 -9.56
C LEU A 478 5.18 -37.06 -9.75
N THR A 479 4.24 -37.33 -10.64
CA THR A 479 3.03 -36.51 -10.77
C THR A 479 2.09 -36.83 -9.61
N THR A 480 1.48 -35.80 -9.03
CA THR A 480 0.45 -35.95 -7.99
C THR A 480 -0.72 -35.01 -8.28
N ASP A 481 -1.82 -35.14 -7.55
CA ASP A 481 -2.96 -34.22 -7.65
C ASP A 481 -2.56 -32.75 -7.48
N SER A 482 -1.50 -32.47 -6.72
CA SER A 482 -0.96 -31.13 -6.48
C SER A 482 0.31 -30.80 -7.24
N PHE A 483 0.89 -31.73 -8.02
CA PHE A 483 2.19 -31.52 -8.67
C PHE A 483 2.20 -32.09 -10.09
N ASP A 484 2.07 -31.23 -11.09
CA ASP A 484 2.19 -31.57 -12.51
C ASP A 484 3.65 -31.44 -13.03
N VAL A 485 4.28 -32.57 -13.34
CA VAL A 485 5.68 -32.62 -13.82
C VAL A 485 5.92 -31.93 -15.16
N THR A 486 4.87 -31.60 -15.93
CA THR A 486 5.01 -30.88 -17.20
C THR A 486 5.42 -29.42 -17.02
N LYS A 487 5.20 -28.89 -15.80
CA LYS A 487 5.52 -27.51 -15.41
C LYS A 487 6.91 -27.35 -14.80
N VAL A 488 7.65 -28.44 -14.64
CA VAL A 488 9.03 -28.43 -14.13
C VAL A 488 9.95 -27.81 -15.16
N ASP A 489 10.71 -26.79 -14.75
CA ASP A 489 11.84 -26.32 -15.55
C ASP A 489 13.01 -27.28 -15.42
N LYS A 490 13.14 -28.16 -16.41
CA LYS A 490 14.17 -29.20 -16.44
C LYS A 490 15.59 -28.63 -16.37
N ALA A 491 15.83 -27.42 -16.86
CA ALA A 491 17.16 -26.82 -16.87
C ALA A 491 17.61 -26.34 -15.48
N SER A 492 16.65 -26.12 -14.57
CA SER A 492 16.91 -25.69 -13.20
C SER A 492 17.25 -26.84 -12.24
N LEU A 493 17.10 -28.09 -12.68
CA LEU A 493 17.19 -29.25 -11.81
C LEU A 493 18.60 -29.44 -11.25
N THR A 494 18.69 -29.67 -9.95
CA THR A 494 19.90 -30.04 -9.23
C THR A 494 19.63 -31.27 -8.36
N PHE A 495 20.65 -32.09 -8.14
CA PHE A 495 20.47 -33.36 -7.41
C PHE A 495 21.76 -33.82 -6.75
N GLY A 496 21.65 -34.27 -5.51
CA GLY A 496 22.78 -34.85 -4.81
C GLY A 496 22.55 -34.95 -3.31
N LYS A 497 23.64 -34.85 -2.55
CA LYS A 497 23.61 -34.92 -1.08
C LYS A 497 22.75 -33.82 -0.47
N THR A 498 22.83 -32.61 -1.01
CA THR A 498 22.08 -31.43 -0.54
C THR A 498 20.97 -31.01 -1.51
N GLY A 499 21.05 -31.47 -2.75
CA GLY A 499 20.18 -31.06 -3.83
C GLY A 499 20.62 -29.76 -4.49
N ASP A 500 21.76 -29.17 -4.11
CA ASP A 500 22.34 -27.98 -4.75
C ASP A 500 23.46 -28.33 -5.75
N GLU A 501 23.78 -29.62 -5.88
CA GLU A 501 24.83 -30.09 -6.77
C GLU A 501 24.40 -30.01 -8.25
N ASP A 502 25.23 -29.34 -9.07
CA ASP A 502 25.08 -29.23 -10.53
C ASP A 502 25.42 -30.56 -11.24
N SER A 503 24.56 -31.54 -11.01
CA SER A 503 24.71 -32.91 -11.51
C SER A 503 23.77 -33.22 -12.68
N PHE A 504 22.91 -32.30 -13.10
CA PHE A 504 21.91 -32.54 -14.15
C PHE A 504 22.55 -32.91 -15.50
N ILE A 505 22.00 -33.93 -16.16
CA ILE A 505 22.43 -34.37 -17.49
C ILE A 505 21.31 -34.11 -18.51
N SER A 506 20.14 -34.72 -18.29
CA SER A 506 18.99 -34.62 -19.19
C SER A 506 17.75 -35.23 -18.55
N CYS A 507 16.58 -35.02 -19.18
CA CYS A 507 15.38 -35.78 -18.86
C CYS A 507 14.91 -36.60 -20.07
N SER A 508 14.17 -37.67 -19.78
CA SER A 508 13.45 -38.45 -20.78
C SER A 508 12.47 -37.58 -21.57
N ASN A 509 12.38 -37.80 -22.88
CA ASN A 509 11.37 -37.19 -23.74
C ASN A 509 9.98 -37.80 -23.57
N LYS A 510 9.88 -38.94 -22.86
CA LYS A 510 8.61 -39.61 -22.56
C LYS A 510 8.36 -39.59 -21.06
N LEU A 511 7.14 -39.23 -20.70
CA LEU A 511 6.63 -39.43 -19.35
C LEU A 511 6.15 -40.89 -19.20
N LEU A 512 6.45 -41.49 -18.06
CA LEU A 512 6.18 -42.90 -17.76
C LEU A 512 5.51 -43.00 -16.39
N ASP A 513 4.52 -43.88 -16.26
CA ASP A 513 3.92 -44.22 -14.98
C ASP A 513 4.88 -45.15 -14.20
N VAL A 514 5.65 -44.56 -13.27
CA VAL A 514 6.72 -45.25 -12.52
C VAL A 514 6.15 -45.99 -11.32
N ASN A 515 5.26 -45.33 -10.57
CA ASN A 515 4.69 -45.83 -9.32
C ASN A 515 3.38 -46.63 -9.53
N ARG A 516 2.84 -46.69 -10.76
CA ARG A 516 1.61 -47.40 -11.16
C ARG A 516 0.32 -46.78 -10.64
N ASP A 517 0.31 -45.47 -10.43
CA ASP A 517 -0.89 -44.72 -10.05
C ASP A 517 -1.73 -44.27 -11.26
N LYS A 518 -1.25 -44.52 -12.49
CA LYS A 518 -1.81 -44.13 -13.80
C LYS A 518 -1.53 -42.69 -14.21
N GLU A 519 -0.88 -41.90 -13.37
CA GLU A 519 -0.30 -40.63 -13.76
C GLU A 519 1.07 -40.86 -14.43
N LYS A 520 1.54 -39.87 -15.18
CA LYS A 520 2.82 -40.01 -15.89
C LYS A 520 3.88 -39.15 -15.24
N ASP A 521 5.01 -39.77 -14.94
CA ASP A 521 6.13 -39.19 -14.21
C ASP A 521 7.25 -38.76 -15.15
N LEU A 522 8.07 -37.81 -14.68
CA LEU A 522 9.23 -37.32 -15.40
C LEU A 522 10.50 -37.99 -14.87
N ILE A 523 11.19 -38.76 -15.72
CA ILE A 523 12.49 -39.35 -15.35
C ILE A 523 13.62 -38.44 -15.84
N CYS A 524 14.46 -37.99 -14.93
CA CYS A 524 15.67 -37.22 -15.21
C CYS A 524 16.92 -37.99 -14.78
N PHE A 525 18.05 -37.67 -15.40
CA PHE A 525 19.33 -38.35 -15.21
C PHE A 525 20.36 -37.36 -14.70
N PHE A 526 21.09 -37.79 -13.67
CA PHE A 526 22.09 -36.98 -12.98
C PHE A 526 23.45 -37.69 -12.97
N SER A 527 24.55 -36.95 -12.89
CA SER A 527 25.91 -37.47 -12.85
C SER A 527 26.24 -38.01 -11.47
N GLY A 528 26.66 -39.28 -11.40
CA GLY A 528 26.98 -39.93 -10.13
C GLY A 528 28.19 -39.34 -9.41
N ASP A 529 29.20 -38.87 -10.14
CA ASP A 529 30.39 -38.23 -9.56
C ASP A 529 30.14 -36.79 -9.10
N LYS A 530 29.25 -36.05 -9.75
CA LYS A 530 28.90 -34.68 -9.36
C LYS A 530 27.86 -34.60 -8.25
N ALA A 531 27.06 -35.65 -8.04
CA ALA A 531 26.03 -35.68 -7.00
C ALA A 531 26.56 -35.60 -5.55
N GLY A 532 27.89 -35.72 -5.35
CA GLY A 532 28.51 -35.50 -4.04
C GLY A 532 28.17 -36.53 -2.96
N LEU A 533 27.56 -37.66 -3.34
CA LEU A 533 27.10 -38.71 -2.43
C LEU A 533 28.27 -39.57 -1.92
N ALA A 534 28.30 -39.80 -0.60
CA ALA A 534 29.29 -40.59 0.11
C ALA A 534 28.66 -41.82 0.78
N ILE A 535 29.48 -42.77 1.24
CA ILE A 535 29.00 -44.10 1.66
C ILE A 535 28.08 -44.07 2.89
N GLU A 536 28.20 -43.00 3.67
CA GLU A 536 27.42 -42.68 4.86
C GLU A 536 26.08 -41.99 4.56
N ASP A 537 25.88 -41.49 3.34
CA ASP A 537 24.64 -40.81 2.96
C ASP A 537 23.51 -41.84 2.79
N VAL A 538 22.39 -41.56 3.45
CA VAL A 538 21.20 -42.42 3.48
C VAL A 538 20.01 -41.84 2.71
N GLN A 539 20.14 -40.60 2.24
CA GLN A 539 19.15 -39.90 1.44
C GLN A 539 19.85 -38.99 0.43
N ALA A 540 19.15 -38.66 -0.65
CA ALA A 540 19.56 -37.64 -1.60
C ALA A 540 18.36 -36.75 -1.93
N THR A 541 18.65 -35.49 -2.24
CA THR A 541 17.65 -34.44 -2.47
C THR A 541 17.72 -33.97 -3.92
N LEU A 542 16.55 -33.78 -4.51
CA LEU A 542 16.35 -33.10 -5.79
C LEU A 542 15.74 -31.72 -5.52
N LYS A 543 16.21 -30.69 -6.22
CA LYS A 543 15.59 -29.36 -6.23
C LYS A 543 15.37 -28.89 -7.66
N GLY A 544 14.44 -27.96 -7.84
CA GLY A 544 14.22 -27.29 -9.11
C GLY A 544 13.17 -26.20 -9.04
N SER A 545 13.00 -25.52 -10.16
CA SER A 545 11.94 -24.55 -10.40
C SER A 545 10.72 -25.19 -11.04
N TYR A 546 9.56 -24.68 -10.66
CA TYR A 546 8.23 -25.13 -10.99
C TYR A 546 7.40 -23.89 -11.35
N ASP A 547 6.69 -23.91 -12.47
CA ASP A 547 5.71 -22.89 -12.91
C ASP A 547 5.84 -21.46 -12.32
N ALA A 548 6.38 -20.52 -13.10
CA ALA A 548 6.43 -19.10 -12.76
C ALA A 548 7.08 -18.75 -11.41
N GLY A 549 8.25 -19.32 -11.10
CA GLY A 549 9.09 -18.88 -9.97
C GLY A 549 8.87 -19.64 -8.66
N VAL A 550 7.89 -20.56 -8.60
CA VAL A 550 7.77 -21.51 -7.50
C VAL A 550 8.94 -22.50 -7.55
N THR A 551 9.45 -22.92 -6.42
CA THR A 551 10.49 -23.96 -6.33
C THR A 551 9.89 -25.25 -5.80
N PHE A 552 10.61 -26.34 -5.93
CA PHE A 552 10.26 -27.58 -5.26
C PHE A 552 11.50 -28.33 -4.82
N GLY A 553 11.34 -29.12 -3.76
CA GLY A 553 12.38 -29.98 -3.23
C GLY A 553 11.78 -31.31 -2.82
N ALA A 554 12.47 -32.40 -3.13
CA ALA A 554 12.04 -33.74 -2.80
C ALA A 554 13.23 -34.57 -2.34
N THR A 555 13.02 -35.45 -1.37
CA THR A 555 14.08 -36.32 -0.83
C THR A 555 13.62 -37.76 -0.86
N ASP A 556 14.53 -38.66 -1.24
CA ASP A 556 14.32 -40.10 -1.18
C ASP A 556 15.56 -40.80 -0.64
N SER A 557 15.35 -41.98 -0.08
CA SER A 557 16.38 -42.81 0.54
C SER A 557 17.33 -43.38 -0.51
N VAL A 558 18.61 -43.55 -0.15
CA VAL A 558 19.62 -44.15 -1.02
C VAL A 558 20.52 -45.12 -0.25
N ARG A 559 21.11 -46.06 -0.98
CA ARG A 559 22.20 -46.90 -0.48
C ARG A 559 23.41 -46.76 -1.39
N ILE A 560 24.46 -46.14 -0.87
CA ILE A 560 25.65 -45.84 -1.66
C ILE A 560 26.62 -47.03 -1.66
N LEU A 561 27.07 -47.42 -2.84
CA LEU A 561 28.14 -48.43 -3.02
C LEU A 561 29.38 -47.77 -3.60
N LYS A 562 30.55 -48.05 -3.01
CA LYS A 562 31.82 -47.66 -3.62
C LYS A 562 32.09 -48.51 -4.87
N PRO A 563 32.55 -47.89 -5.97
CA PRO A 563 33.16 -48.65 -7.06
C PRO A 563 34.31 -49.48 -6.47
N TRP A 564 34.29 -50.80 -6.67
CA TRP A 564 35.47 -51.63 -6.40
C TRP A 564 36.61 -51.19 -7.32
N HIS A 565 37.86 -51.38 -6.91
CA HIS A 565 39.11 -51.01 -7.60
C HIS A 565 39.35 -51.68 -8.98
N LEU A 566 38.30 -52.04 -9.73
CA LEU A 566 38.36 -52.74 -11.01
C LEU A 566 38.09 -51.85 -12.23
N PHE A 567 38.16 -50.52 -12.07
CA PHE A 567 38.03 -49.55 -13.15
C PHE A 567 39.16 -48.53 -13.13
#